data_AF-A0AAJ1R949-F1
#
_entry.id   AF-A0AAJ1R949-F1
#
_cell.length_a   1.000
_cell.length_b   1.000
_cell.length_c   1.000
_cell.angle_alpha   90.00
_cell.angle_beta   90.00
_cell.angle_gamma   90.00
#
_symmetry.space_group_name_H-M   'P 1'
#
loop_
_entity.id
_entity.type
_entity.pdbx_description
1 polymer ?
#
loop_
_entity_poly.entity_id
_entity_poly.type
_entity_poly.pdbx_seq_one_letter_code
_entity_poly.pdbx_strand_id
1 'polypeptide(L)'
;MKRARIIYNPSSGREAIQRDLLDIMKVYEKAGYETSIYETTPKAFSARDEARRAAEDGFNLIVAAGGDGTVNEVVNGISSLETRPLMAVIPSGTTNDYARALKIPRDDLVESAKTINRHETIKMDIGEITSGNAQLNYFMNIGALGTLSELTYEVPSMLKTLYGYLAYITKGAELITRIQSVPVRITYDGGQFEGDVSMILLALTNSVGGFEKIVPDAKLDDGKFSLLIVEKSNIAQLFNLITKALNNGSHIKDKLVTYIKTSEVKVEPLSNDKMKVNLDGEFGGVAPMTFKNLQGHIEFIAETSKMKPGSRTKAQTANEVMIKRAEEEFKTASKEMKKNSGTHK
;
A
#
# COMPACT_ATOMS: atom_id res chain seq x y z
N MET A 1 -5.22 12.67 -26.97
CA MET A 1 -4.62 13.44 -25.86
C MET A 1 -4.67 12.56 -24.61
N LYS A 2 -3.64 12.54 -23.76
CA LYS A 2 -3.71 11.77 -22.51
C LYS A 2 -4.54 12.54 -21.50
N ARG A 3 -5.29 11.85 -20.64
CA ARG A 3 -6.18 12.47 -19.63
C ARG A 3 -5.72 12.12 -18.22
N ALA A 4 -5.74 13.11 -17.32
CA ALA A 4 -5.43 12.96 -15.90
C ALA A 4 -6.60 13.39 -15.01
N ARG A 5 -6.88 12.60 -13.97
CA ARG A 5 -7.86 12.93 -12.93
C ARG A 5 -7.17 13.12 -11.60
N ILE A 6 -7.20 14.34 -11.07
CA ILE A 6 -6.75 14.63 -9.70
C ILE A 6 -7.92 14.41 -8.75
N ILE A 7 -7.76 13.48 -7.82
CA ILE A 7 -8.74 13.16 -6.78
C ILE A 7 -8.14 13.64 -5.47
N TYR A 8 -8.66 14.74 -4.91
CA TYR A 8 -8.12 15.31 -3.68
C TYR A 8 -9.09 15.27 -2.51
N ASN A 9 -8.55 15.05 -1.33
CA ASN A 9 -9.28 15.14 -0.07
C ASN A 9 -9.10 16.54 0.54
N PRO A 10 -10.17 17.38 0.62
CA PRO A 10 -10.07 18.74 1.12
C PRO A 10 -9.67 18.78 2.61
N SER A 11 -10.00 17.72 3.37
CA SER A 11 -9.73 17.61 4.81
C SER A 11 -8.35 17.04 5.15
N SER A 12 -7.53 16.68 4.15
CA SER A 12 -6.21 16.12 4.38
C SER A 12 -5.18 17.20 4.77
N GLY A 13 -4.41 16.91 5.82
CA GLY A 13 -3.31 17.77 6.28
C GLY A 13 -3.81 19.09 6.88
N ARG A 14 -3.18 20.20 6.47
CA ARG A 14 -3.55 21.57 6.87
C ARG A 14 -4.35 22.30 5.78
N GLU A 15 -5.12 21.56 4.98
CA GLU A 15 -5.92 22.09 3.86
C GLU A 15 -5.08 22.84 2.81
N ALA A 16 -3.78 22.55 2.75
CA ALA A 16 -2.83 23.27 1.89
C ALA A 16 -3.06 22.99 0.40
N ILE A 17 -3.61 21.83 0.06
CA ILE A 17 -3.68 21.37 -1.33
C ILE A 17 -4.54 22.25 -2.23
N GLN A 18 -5.59 22.89 -1.70
CA GLN A 18 -6.44 23.79 -2.47
C GLN A 18 -5.66 24.99 -3.01
N ARG A 19 -4.63 25.45 -2.28
CA ARG A 19 -3.79 26.59 -2.69
C ARG A 19 -2.87 26.23 -3.85
N ASP A 20 -2.36 25.01 -3.85
CA ASP A 20 -1.36 24.54 -4.82
C ASP A 20 -2.00 23.87 -6.05
N LEU A 21 -3.31 23.62 -6.02
CA LEU A 21 -4.02 22.80 -7.00
C LEU A 21 -3.87 23.31 -8.44
N LEU A 22 -3.95 24.63 -8.65
CA LEU A 22 -3.77 25.23 -9.98
C LEU A 22 -2.34 25.03 -10.51
N ASP A 23 -1.34 25.10 -9.64
CA ASP A 23 0.05 24.90 -10.04
C ASP A 23 0.37 23.42 -10.27
N ILE A 24 -0.22 22.53 -9.48
CA ILE A 24 -0.20 21.08 -9.71
C ILE A 24 -0.83 20.75 -11.06
N MET A 25 -2.01 21.31 -11.39
CA MET A 25 -2.63 21.12 -12.72
C MET A 25 -1.71 21.57 -13.85
N LYS A 26 -1.10 22.76 -13.74
CA LYS A 26 -0.17 23.27 -14.75
C LYS A 26 1.02 22.33 -14.97
N VAL A 27 1.49 21.64 -13.92
CA VAL A 27 2.56 20.64 -14.06
C VAL A 27 2.10 19.46 -14.93
N TYR A 28 0.91 18.92 -14.68
CA TYR A 28 0.38 17.80 -15.48
C TYR A 28 -0.01 18.18 -16.91
N GLU A 29 -0.57 19.37 -17.11
CA GLU A 29 -0.85 19.93 -18.45
C GLU A 29 0.43 20.10 -19.27
N LYS A 30 1.50 20.64 -18.65
CA LYS A 30 2.83 20.73 -19.29
C LYS A 30 3.45 19.36 -19.59
N ALA A 31 3.11 18.35 -18.81
CA ALA A 31 3.49 16.96 -19.05
C ALA A 31 2.63 16.27 -20.13
N GLY A 32 1.67 16.99 -20.74
CA GLY A 32 0.85 16.51 -21.86
C GLY A 32 -0.46 15.82 -21.46
N TYR A 33 -0.96 16.07 -20.24
CA TYR A 33 -2.23 15.54 -19.76
C TYR A 33 -3.32 16.62 -19.70
N GLU A 34 -4.44 16.37 -20.37
CA GLU A 34 -5.70 17.07 -20.11
C GLU A 34 -6.17 16.74 -18.70
N THR A 35 -6.11 17.72 -17.81
CA THR A 35 -6.20 17.52 -16.37
C THR A 35 -7.53 18.05 -15.85
N SER A 36 -8.28 17.17 -15.18
CA SER A 36 -9.50 17.54 -14.46
C SER A 36 -9.40 17.16 -12.99
N ILE A 37 -10.24 17.78 -12.16
CA ILE A 37 -10.20 17.60 -10.71
C ILE A 37 -11.53 17.05 -10.18
N TYR A 38 -11.43 16.24 -9.14
CA TYR A 38 -12.50 15.83 -8.26
C TYR A 38 -12.14 16.12 -6.80
N GLU A 39 -13.02 16.84 -6.10
CA GLU A 39 -12.99 16.97 -4.65
C GLU A 39 -13.78 15.82 -4.02
N THR A 40 -13.17 15.08 -3.09
CA THR A 40 -13.89 14.00 -2.38
C THR A 40 -14.99 14.57 -1.50
N THR A 41 -16.10 13.84 -1.41
CA THR A 41 -17.22 14.18 -0.51
C THR A 41 -17.11 13.42 0.82
N PRO A 42 -17.87 13.80 1.87
CA PRO A 42 -17.94 13.05 3.13
C PRO A 42 -18.53 11.63 2.98
N LYS A 43 -19.04 11.25 1.80
CA LYS A 43 -19.53 9.90 1.53
C LYS A 43 -18.35 8.91 1.66
N ALA A 44 -18.57 7.81 2.38
CA ALA A 44 -17.61 6.72 2.45
C ALA A 44 -17.18 6.26 1.05
N PHE A 45 -15.87 6.04 0.88
CA PHE A 45 -15.28 5.58 -0.38
C PHE A 45 -15.40 6.56 -1.55
N SER A 46 -15.52 7.87 -1.29
CA SER A 46 -15.66 8.87 -2.35
C SER A 46 -14.47 8.91 -3.31
N ALA A 47 -13.23 8.66 -2.85
CA ALA A 47 -12.07 8.63 -3.75
C ALA A 47 -12.03 7.33 -4.55
N ARG A 48 -12.41 6.21 -3.93
CA ARG A 48 -12.51 4.89 -4.57
C ARG A 48 -13.50 4.90 -5.73
N ASP A 49 -14.71 5.40 -5.46
CA ASP A 49 -15.80 5.42 -6.44
C ASP A 49 -15.44 6.32 -7.63
N GLU A 50 -14.80 7.46 -7.37
CA GLU A 50 -14.31 8.35 -8.43
C GLU A 50 -13.15 7.75 -9.23
N ALA A 51 -12.18 7.11 -8.57
CA ALA A 51 -11.05 6.49 -9.25
C ALA A 51 -11.50 5.41 -10.23
N ARG A 52 -12.47 4.59 -9.83
CA ARG A 52 -13.12 3.61 -10.71
C ARG A 52 -13.80 4.27 -11.90
N ARG A 53 -14.67 5.26 -11.65
CA ARG A 53 -15.38 5.98 -12.71
C ARG A 53 -14.42 6.60 -13.72
N ALA A 54 -13.38 7.28 -13.24
CA ALA A 54 -12.37 7.90 -14.10
C ALA A 54 -11.55 6.86 -14.89
N ALA A 55 -11.18 5.74 -14.28
CA ALA A 55 -10.49 4.68 -14.99
C ALA A 55 -11.36 4.06 -16.10
N GLU A 56 -12.64 3.80 -15.82
CA GLU A 56 -13.62 3.30 -16.80
C GLU A 56 -13.90 4.31 -17.92
N ASP A 57 -13.85 5.62 -17.63
CA ASP A 57 -13.91 6.71 -18.60
C ASP A 57 -12.62 6.87 -19.45
N GLY A 58 -11.65 5.97 -19.30
CA GLY A 58 -10.42 5.93 -20.11
C GLY A 58 -9.36 6.96 -19.71
N PHE A 59 -9.38 7.47 -18.46
CA PHE A 59 -8.28 8.30 -17.98
C PHE A 59 -6.98 7.49 -17.92
N ASN A 60 -5.87 8.12 -18.33
CA ASN A 60 -4.57 7.44 -18.38
C ASN A 60 -3.79 7.57 -17.07
N LEU A 61 -4.10 8.61 -16.29
CA LEU A 61 -3.44 8.95 -15.04
C LEU A 61 -4.49 9.27 -13.97
N ILE A 62 -4.40 8.62 -12.82
CA ILE A 62 -5.14 9.00 -11.62
C ILE A 62 -4.14 9.53 -10.59
N VAL A 63 -4.39 10.73 -10.09
CA VAL A 63 -3.54 11.40 -9.10
C VAL A 63 -4.28 11.41 -7.77
N ALA A 64 -3.80 10.63 -6.80
CA ALA A 64 -4.32 10.64 -5.44
C ALA A 64 -3.66 11.76 -4.63
N ALA A 65 -4.45 12.74 -4.23
CA ALA A 65 -4.00 13.96 -3.57
C ALA A 65 -4.53 14.01 -2.12
N GLY A 66 -3.81 13.38 -1.20
CA GLY A 66 -4.29 13.15 0.16
C GLY A 66 -3.26 12.47 1.06
N GLY A 67 -3.75 11.95 2.19
CA GLY A 67 -2.98 11.01 3.03
C GLY A 67 -3.09 9.55 2.57
N ASP A 68 -2.53 8.65 3.37
CA ASP A 68 -2.46 7.21 3.05
C ASP A 68 -3.85 6.59 2.81
N GLY A 69 -4.90 7.02 3.53
CA GLY A 69 -6.28 6.57 3.30
C GLY A 69 -6.83 6.96 1.92
N THR A 70 -6.55 8.18 1.44
CA THR A 70 -6.97 8.61 0.09
C THR A 70 -6.26 7.79 -0.99
N VAL A 71 -4.96 7.51 -0.80
CA VAL A 71 -4.18 6.65 -1.71
C VAL A 71 -4.76 5.22 -1.71
N ASN A 72 -5.07 4.66 -0.53
CA ASN A 72 -5.68 3.33 -0.39
C ASN A 72 -7.05 3.24 -1.08
N GLU A 73 -7.92 4.24 -0.91
CA GLU A 73 -9.21 4.28 -1.60
C GLU A 73 -9.06 4.30 -3.13
N VAL A 74 -8.16 5.12 -3.67
CA VAL A 74 -7.91 5.20 -5.11
C VAL A 74 -7.41 3.86 -5.65
N VAL A 75 -6.48 3.20 -4.95
CA VAL A 75 -6.00 1.86 -5.33
C VAL A 75 -7.13 0.84 -5.30
N ASN A 76 -7.95 0.82 -4.25
CA ASN A 76 -9.12 -0.06 -4.19
C ASN A 76 -10.11 0.19 -5.34
N GLY A 77 -10.21 1.42 -5.85
CA GLY A 77 -11.09 1.79 -6.95
C GLY A 77 -10.65 1.22 -8.30
N ILE A 78 -9.34 1.08 -8.51
CA ILE A 78 -8.79 0.63 -9.80
C ILE A 78 -8.30 -0.83 -9.78
N SER A 79 -8.07 -1.43 -8.61
CA SER A 79 -7.39 -2.72 -8.50
C SER A 79 -8.12 -3.88 -9.19
N SER A 80 -9.45 -3.89 -9.19
CA SER A 80 -10.23 -4.95 -9.85
C SER A 80 -10.35 -4.78 -11.37
N LEU A 81 -9.87 -3.67 -11.94
CA LEU A 81 -9.99 -3.40 -13.37
C LEU A 81 -8.96 -4.18 -14.16
N GLU A 82 -9.32 -4.66 -15.35
CA GLU A 82 -8.41 -5.36 -16.25
C GLU A 82 -7.26 -4.45 -16.71
N THR A 83 -7.61 -3.25 -17.17
CA THR A 83 -6.65 -2.19 -17.52
C THR A 83 -6.69 -1.11 -16.46
N ARG A 84 -5.53 -0.82 -15.86
CA ARG A 84 -5.41 0.13 -14.76
C ARG A 84 -4.63 1.37 -15.22
N PRO A 85 -5.08 2.58 -14.87
CA PRO A 85 -4.34 3.80 -15.16
C PRO A 85 -3.03 3.85 -14.38
N LEU A 86 -2.07 4.62 -14.88
CA LEU A 86 -0.88 5.00 -14.11
C LEU A 86 -1.33 5.80 -12.88
N MET A 87 -0.66 5.63 -11.75
CA MET A 87 -0.98 6.34 -10.53
C MET A 87 0.10 7.35 -10.14
N ALA A 88 -0.30 8.53 -9.67
CA ALA A 88 0.56 9.49 -8.98
C ALA A 88 0.05 9.76 -7.57
N VAL A 89 0.95 10.16 -6.67
CA VAL A 89 0.60 10.56 -5.30
C VAL A 89 1.06 12.00 -5.06
N ILE A 90 0.15 12.83 -4.55
CA ILE A 90 0.46 14.16 -3.99
C ILE A 90 0.24 14.06 -2.47
N PRO A 91 1.31 14.00 -1.66
CA PRO A 91 1.24 13.64 -0.24
C PRO A 91 0.83 14.82 0.65
N SER A 92 -0.46 15.13 0.69
CA SER A 92 -1.00 16.20 1.56
C SER A 92 -1.43 15.72 2.96
N GLY A 93 -1.25 14.44 3.29
CA GLY A 93 -1.52 13.91 4.63
C GLY A 93 -0.39 14.11 5.65
N THR A 94 -0.53 13.50 6.83
CA THR A 94 0.46 13.62 7.92
C THR A 94 1.58 12.58 7.84
N THR A 95 1.23 11.31 7.58
CA THR A 95 2.19 10.19 7.64
C THR A 95 2.86 9.97 6.27
N ASN A 96 2.05 9.80 5.23
CA ASN A 96 2.45 9.67 3.82
C ASN A 96 3.49 8.56 3.62
N ASP A 97 3.19 7.37 4.16
CA ASP A 97 4.05 6.19 4.04
C ASP A 97 4.27 5.80 2.58
N TYR A 98 3.24 5.92 1.73
CA TYR A 98 3.35 5.61 0.29
C TYR A 98 4.31 6.55 -0.44
N ALA A 99 4.21 7.86 -0.20
CA ALA A 99 5.13 8.82 -0.80
C ALA A 99 6.58 8.59 -0.35
N ARG A 100 6.79 8.18 0.92
CA ARG A 100 8.13 7.83 1.43
C ARG A 100 8.71 6.60 0.74
N ALA A 101 7.88 5.59 0.48
CA ALA A 101 8.26 4.39 -0.28
C ALA A 101 8.62 4.74 -1.73
N LEU A 102 7.78 5.54 -2.40
CA LEU A 102 7.94 6.01 -3.78
C LEU A 102 9.01 7.10 -3.97
N LYS A 103 9.60 7.59 -2.88
CA LYS A 103 10.57 8.70 -2.87
C LYS A 103 10.05 10.01 -3.46
N ILE A 104 8.74 10.22 -3.36
CA ILE A 104 8.10 11.48 -3.75
C ILE A 104 8.42 12.54 -2.68
N PRO A 105 8.78 13.79 -3.06
CA PRO A 105 8.90 14.92 -2.13
C PRO A 105 7.65 15.04 -1.25
N ARG A 106 7.80 15.47 0.01
CA ARG A 106 6.65 15.58 0.95
C ARG A 106 6.46 16.98 1.53
N ASP A 107 7.45 17.85 1.37
CA ASP A 107 7.45 19.19 1.97
C ASP A 107 6.84 20.25 1.02
N ASP A 108 6.76 19.95 -0.27
CA ASP A 108 6.20 20.82 -1.32
C ASP A 108 5.36 19.96 -2.28
N LEU A 109 4.07 20.29 -2.39
CA LEU A 109 3.10 19.54 -3.19
C LEU A 109 3.30 19.75 -4.71
N VAL A 110 3.79 20.91 -5.13
CA VAL A 110 4.10 21.21 -6.53
C VAL A 110 5.36 20.45 -6.95
N GLU A 111 6.38 20.40 -6.10
CA GLU A 111 7.57 19.56 -6.32
C GLU A 111 7.20 18.06 -6.37
N SER A 112 6.23 17.64 -5.55
CA SER A 112 5.68 16.28 -5.62
C SER A 112 5.10 15.98 -7.00
N ALA A 113 4.30 16.91 -7.55
CA ALA A 113 3.72 16.78 -8.88
C ALA A 113 4.78 16.72 -9.99
N LYS A 114 5.89 17.48 -9.85
CA LYS A 114 6.97 17.51 -10.84
C LYS A 114 7.68 16.15 -11.03
N THR A 115 7.48 15.19 -10.13
CA THR A 115 7.97 13.81 -10.26
C THR A 115 7.52 13.17 -11.59
N ILE A 116 6.35 13.53 -12.12
CA ILE A 116 5.88 13.05 -13.43
C ILE A 116 6.90 13.27 -14.55
N ASN A 117 7.65 14.36 -14.51
CA ASN A 117 8.60 14.74 -15.56
C ASN A 117 9.86 13.87 -15.58
N ARG A 118 10.09 13.06 -14.53
CA ARG A 118 11.21 12.12 -14.49
C ARG A 118 10.96 10.86 -15.31
N HIS A 119 9.70 10.58 -15.66
CA HIS A 119 9.32 9.36 -16.40
C HIS A 119 9.78 8.07 -15.71
N GLU A 120 9.92 8.10 -14.39
CA GLU A 120 10.29 6.97 -13.56
C GLU A 120 9.02 6.37 -12.95
N THR A 121 8.82 5.08 -13.16
CA THR A 121 7.69 4.34 -12.59
C THR A 121 8.16 3.07 -11.90
N ILE A 122 7.31 2.56 -11.01
CA ILE A 122 7.46 1.27 -10.34
C ILE A 122 6.12 0.54 -10.34
N LYS A 123 6.13 -0.75 -10.67
CA LYS A 123 4.98 -1.62 -10.46
C LYS A 123 5.10 -2.18 -9.04
N MET A 124 4.14 -1.84 -8.18
CA MET A 124 4.11 -2.27 -6.80
C MET A 124 3.15 -3.43 -6.60
N ASP A 125 3.55 -4.34 -5.73
CA ASP A 125 2.70 -5.38 -5.19
C ASP A 125 1.59 -4.78 -4.34
N ILE A 126 0.41 -5.39 -4.40
CA ILE A 126 -0.68 -5.11 -3.46
C ILE A 126 -1.18 -6.41 -2.85
N GLY A 127 -1.77 -6.33 -1.68
CA GLY A 127 -2.41 -7.45 -1.01
C GLY A 127 -3.89 -7.46 -1.31
N GLU A 128 -4.39 -8.55 -1.86
CA GLU A 128 -5.81 -8.86 -2.01
C GLU A 128 -6.29 -9.65 -0.80
N ILE A 129 -7.47 -9.29 -0.28
CA ILE A 129 -8.13 -10.06 0.77
C ILE A 129 -9.45 -10.66 0.32
N THR A 130 -9.64 -11.93 0.68
CA THR A 130 -10.90 -12.65 0.49
C THR A 130 -11.29 -13.34 1.80
N SER A 131 -12.51 -13.09 2.25
CA SER A 131 -13.16 -13.83 3.34
C SER A 131 -14.52 -14.28 2.84
N GLY A 132 -14.91 -15.54 3.12
CA GLY A 132 -16.03 -16.27 2.51
C GLY A 132 -17.08 -15.46 1.74
N ASN A 133 -17.78 -14.53 2.41
CA ASN A 133 -18.87 -13.70 1.86
C ASN A 133 -18.59 -12.17 1.84
N ALA A 134 -17.35 -11.75 2.07
CA ALA A 134 -16.98 -10.33 2.18
C ALA A 134 -16.61 -9.72 0.82
N GLN A 135 -16.74 -8.40 0.74
CA GLN A 135 -16.32 -7.60 -0.41
C GLN A 135 -14.80 -7.70 -0.61
N LEU A 136 -14.38 -7.91 -1.86
CA LEU A 136 -12.97 -7.89 -2.25
C LEU A 136 -12.36 -6.53 -1.89
N ASN A 137 -11.33 -6.56 -1.05
CA ASN A 137 -10.62 -5.36 -0.60
C ASN A 137 -9.11 -5.55 -0.81
N TYR A 138 -8.41 -4.42 -0.88
CA TYR A 138 -6.97 -4.39 -1.11
C TYR A 138 -6.26 -3.55 -0.04
N PHE A 139 -5.03 -3.93 0.25
CA PHE A 139 -4.11 -3.19 1.12
C PHE A 139 -2.74 -3.10 0.45
N MET A 140 -1.97 -2.08 0.79
CA MET A 140 -0.69 -1.80 0.13
C MET A 140 0.50 -1.77 1.07
N ASN A 141 0.26 -1.65 2.38
CA ASN A 141 1.35 -1.57 3.35
C ASN A 141 1.38 -2.79 4.27
N ILE A 142 0.37 -2.96 5.11
CA ILE A 142 0.36 -4.01 6.13
C ILE A 142 -1.04 -4.54 6.43
N GLY A 143 -1.14 -5.86 6.51
CA GLY A 143 -2.21 -6.55 7.21
C GLY A 143 -1.75 -6.96 8.60
N ALA A 144 -2.53 -6.66 9.64
CA ALA A 144 -2.28 -7.10 11.00
C ALA A 144 -3.49 -7.88 11.54
N LEU A 145 -3.24 -9.01 12.18
CA LEU A 145 -4.28 -9.81 12.83
C LEU A 145 -3.89 -10.14 14.27
N GLY A 146 -4.91 -10.32 15.11
CA GLY A 146 -4.77 -10.60 16.55
C GLY A 146 -5.15 -9.40 17.41
N THR A 147 -5.10 -9.55 18.73
CA THR A 147 -5.71 -8.60 19.67
C THR A 147 -5.18 -7.16 19.53
N LEU A 148 -3.90 -6.97 19.16
CA LEU A 148 -3.35 -5.61 18.98
C LEU A 148 -3.96 -4.88 17.77
N SER A 149 -4.34 -5.61 16.71
CA SER A 149 -4.99 -5.03 15.53
C SER A 149 -6.39 -4.46 15.85
N GLU A 150 -7.02 -4.93 16.93
CA GLU A 150 -8.29 -4.39 17.43
C GLU A 150 -8.11 -3.10 18.22
N LEU A 151 -6.92 -2.91 18.80
CA LEU A 151 -6.61 -1.84 19.73
C LEU A 151 -6.01 -0.62 19.03
N THR A 152 -5.52 -0.75 17.80
CA THR A 152 -4.98 0.37 17.00
C THR A 152 -6.04 1.38 16.58
N TYR A 153 -7.33 1.01 16.55
CA TYR A 153 -8.44 1.96 16.34
C TYR A 153 -8.61 2.96 17.51
N GLU A 154 -8.04 2.65 18.68
CA GLU A 154 -8.12 3.48 19.89
C GLU A 154 -6.94 4.48 20.01
N VAL A 155 -6.13 4.65 18.96
CA VAL A 155 -5.06 5.67 18.94
C VAL A 155 -5.51 6.85 18.08
N PRO A 156 -6.16 7.87 18.66
CA PRO A 156 -6.48 9.10 17.93
C PRO A 156 -5.24 9.66 17.25
N SER A 157 -5.36 9.98 15.96
CA SER A 157 -4.42 10.83 15.22
C SER A 157 -4.07 12.12 15.97
N MET A 158 -4.96 12.58 16.85
CA MET A 158 -4.84 13.72 17.76
C MET A 158 -3.77 13.58 18.86
N LEU A 159 -3.42 12.36 19.30
CA LEU A 159 -2.43 12.16 20.37
C LEU A 159 -1.00 12.52 19.95
N LYS A 160 -0.69 12.50 18.65
CA LYS A 160 0.61 12.95 18.13
C LYS A 160 0.80 14.47 18.24
N THR A 161 -0.29 15.24 18.27
CA THR A 161 -0.24 16.70 18.10
C THR A 161 -0.38 17.47 19.41
N LEU A 162 -1.05 16.92 20.43
CA LEU A 162 -1.37 17.65 21.67
C LEU A 162 -0.45 17.33 22.87
N TYR A 163 0.09 16.10 22.96
CA TYR A 163 0.83 15.62 24.16
C TYR A 163 2.23 15.04 23.86
N GLY A 164 2.70 15.11 22.61
CA GLY A 164 4.04 14.70 22.21
C GLY A 164 4.29 13.18 22.14
N TYR A 165 5.50 12.80 21.70
CA TYR A 165 5.93 11.41 21.45
C TYR A 165 5.80 10.46 22.66
N LEU A 166 5.89 10.99 23.89
CA LEU A 166 5.77 10.20 25.12
C LEU A 166 4.35 9.65 25.34
N ALA A 167 3.30 10.42 25.01
CA ALA A 167 1.92 9.94 25.13
C ALA A 167 1.61 8.79 24.14
N TYR A 168 2.25 8.82 22.96
CA TYR A 168 2.17 7.73 22.00
C TYR A 168 2.85 6.45 22.53
N ILE A 169 4.02 6.59 23.17
CA ILE A 169 4.71 5.45 23.81
C ILE A 169 3.89 4.87 24.96
N THR A 170 3.33 5.70 25.84
CA THR A 170 2.58 5.21 27.00
C THR A 170 1.31 4.49 26.60
N LYS A 171 0.58 5.00 25.59
CA LYS A 171 -0.55 4.26 25.02
C LYS A 171 -0.14 2.98 24.31
N GLY A 172 0.94 2.99 23.52
CA GLY A 172 1.48 1.76 22.95
C GLY A 172 1.82 0.70 24.02
N ALA A 173 2.47 1.11 25.12
CA ALA A 173 2.79 0.24 26.24
C ALA A 173 1.53 -0.33 26.93
N GLU A 174 0.50 0.49 27.12
CA GLU A 174 -0.80 0.04 27.65
C GLU A 174 -1.44 -1.01 26.74
N LEU A 175 -1.47 -0.78 25.42
CA LEU A 175 -2.08 -1.72 24.47
C LEU A 175 -1.36 -3.07 24.45
N ILE A 176 -0.03 -3.10 24.61
CA ILE A 176 0.74 -4.36 24.70
C ILE A 176 0.25 -5.24 25.86
N THR A 177 -0.14 -4.65 26.99
CA THR A 177 -0.63 -5.42 28.15
C THR A 177 -1.97 -6.12 27.90
N ARG A 178 -2.71 -5.67 26.89
CA ARG A 178 -4.02 -6.21 26.51
C ARG A 178 -3.93 -7.27 25.40
N ILE A 179 -2.73 -7.56 24.89
CA ILE A 179 -2.54 -8.57 23.85
C ILE A 179 -2.87 -9.95 24.43
N GLN A 180 -3.83 -10.63 23.82
CA GLN A 180 -4.17 -12.02 24.13
C GLN A 180 -3.67 -12.91 23.00
N SER A 181 -3.30 -14.14 23.35
CA SER A 181 -2.91 -15.11 22.33
C SER A 181 -4.13 -15.86 21.82
N VAL A 182 -4.20 -16.06 20.52
CA VAL A 182 -5.31 -16.73 19.84
C VAL A 182 -4.76 -18.03 19.20
N PRO A 183 -5.40 -19.19 19.40
CA PRO A 183 -5.02 -20.40 18.69
C PRO A 183 -5.43 -20.28 17.22
N VAL A 184 -4.49 -20.48 16.31
CA VAL A 184 -4.69 -20.33 14.87
C VAL A 184 -4.05 -21.46 14.08
N ARG A 185 -4.59 -21.70 12.88
CA ARG A 185 -3.92 -22.38 11.78
C ARG A 185 -3.62 -21.35 10.70
N ILE A 186 -2.35 -21.26 10.29
CA ILE A 186 -1.89 -20.37 9.23
C ILE A 186 -1.26 -21.23 8.14
N THR A 187 -1.85 -21.20 6.95
CA THR A 187 -1.30 -21.89 5.77
C THR A 187 -0.63 -20.85 4.87
N TYR A 188 0.54 -21.16 4.34
CA TYR A 188 1.31 -20.28 3.44
C TYR A 188 2.09 -21.12 2.42
N ASP A 189 2.78 -20.46 1.48
CA ASP A 189 3.59 -21.15 0.47
C ASP A 189 4.58 -22.14 1.13
N GLY A 190 4.39 -23.43 0.85
CA GLY A 190 5.34 -24.46 1.28
C GLY A 190 5.25 -24.88 2.75
N GLY A 191 4.22 -24.44 3.50
CA GLY A 191 4.08 -24.87 4.89
C GLY A 191 2.80 -24.44 5.60
N GLN A 192 2.73 -24.85 6.86
CA GLN A 192 1.67 -24.45 7.79
C GLN A 192 2.26 -24.21 9.17
N PHE A 193 1.66 -23.29 9.90
CA PHE A 193 1.85 -23.08 11.33
C PHE A 193 0.53 -23.38 12.05
N GLU A 194 0.58 -24.11 13.15
CA GLU A 194 -0.57 -24.33 14.02
C GLU A 194 -0.13 -24.11 15.47
N GLY A 195 -0.80 -23.20 16.19
CA GLY A 195 -0.43 -22.85 17.56
C GLY A 195 -1.03 -21.53 18.04
N ASP A 196 -0.66 -21.13 19.25
CA ASP A 196 -1.07 -19.85 19.86
C ASP A 196 -0.20 -18.70 19.33
N VAL A 197 -0.82 -17.65 18.79
CA VAL A 197 -0.12 -16.45 18.32
C VAL A 197 -0.56 -15.22 19.09
N SER A 198 0.40 -14.34 19.42
CA SER A 198 0.11 -13.01 19.96
C SER A 198 -0.20 -12.00 18.85
N MET A 199 0.40 -12.16 17.67
CA MET A 199 0.22 -11.26 16.53
C MET A 199 0.63 -11.91 15.22
N ILE A 200 -0.08 -11.56 14.14
CA ILE A 200 0.32 -11.88 12.76
C ILE A 200 0.45 -10.57 12.01
N LEU A 201 1.55 -10.39 11.27
CA LEU A 201 1.77 -9.25 10.38
C LEU A 201 2.07 -9.75 8.95
N LEU A 202 1.46 -9.11 7.97
CA LEU A 202 1.63 -9.32 6.53
C LEU A 202 2.07 -8.01 5.90
N ALA A 203 3.38 -7.82 5.76
CA ALA A 203 3.93 -6.59 5.22
C ALA A 203 4.25 -6.69 3.73
N LEU A 204 3.94 -5.63 2.98
CA LEU A 204 4.31 -5.41 1.59
C LEU A 204 5.45 -4.38 1.46
N THR A 205 5.49 -3.39 2.36
CA THR A 205 6.57 -2.40 2.40
C THR A 205 7.47 -2.58 3.61
N ASN A 206 8.64 -1.92 3.58
CA ASN A 206 9.58 -1.93 4.69
C ASN A 206 9.21 -0.94 5.81
N SER A 207 8.19 -0.10 5.62
CA SER A 207 7.84 0.98 6.54
C SER A 207 6.43 0.80 7.08
N VAL A 208 6.33 0.52 8.37
CA VAL A 208 5.03 0.39 9.05
C VAL A 208 4.90 1.52 10.06
N GLY A 209 3.93 2.41 9.88
CA GLY A 209 3.69 3.53 10.80
C GLY A 209 4.89 4.47 10.97
N GLY A 210 5.73 4.59 9.93
CA GLY A 210 6.98 5.37 9.93
C GLY A 210 8.24 4.62 10.41
N PHE A 211 8.16 3.34 10.78
CA PHE A 211 9.32 2.54 11.18
C PHE A 211 9.86 1.69 10.02
N GLU A 212 11.02 2.07 9.46
CA GLU A 212 11.63 1.44 8.27
C GLU A 212 12.36 0.09 8.54
N LYS A 213 12.41 -0.38 9.80
CA LYS A 213 13.22 -1.56 10.20
C LYS A 213 12.41 -2.78 10.62
N ILE A 214 11.08 -2.69 10.59
CA ILE A 214 10.21 -3.82 10.96
C ILE A 214 10.36 -4.95 9.94
N VAL A 215 10.48 -4.60 8.66
CA VAL A 215 10.73 -5.59 7.60
C VAL A 215 11.90 -5.13 6.73
N PRO A 216 13.15 -5.38 7.17
CA PRO A 216 14.32 -4.73 6.60
C PRO A 216 14.65 -5.18 5.17
N ASP A 217 14.15 -6.35 4.76
CA ASP A 217 14.33 -6.96 3.44
C ASP A 217 13.03 -6.99 2.62
N ALA A 218 12.05 -6.14 2.95
CA ALA A 218 10.87 -5.98 2.10
C ALA A 218 11.27 -5.41 0.73
N LYS A 219 10.67 -5.97 -0.32
CA LYS A 219 10.74 -5.44 -1.68
C LYS A 219 9.34 -5.08 -2.12
N LEU A 220 9.23 -3.99 -2.88
CA LEU A 220 7.93 -3.47 -3.30
C LEU A 220 7.29 -4.25 -4.45
N ASP A 221 8.00 -5.20 -5.08
CA ASP A 221 7.63 -5.80 -6.37
C ASP A 221 8.05 -7.29 -6.54
N ASP A 222 8.41 -7.98 -5.45
CA ASP A 222 8.95 -9.35 -5.50
C ASP A 222 7.87 -10.45 -5.49
N GLY A 223 6.59 -10.06 -5.44
CA GLY A 223 5.44 -10.94 -5.40
C GLY A 223 5.25 -11.64 -4.05
N LYS A 224 5.90 -11.17 -2.98
CA LYS A 224 5.89 -11.83 -1.67
C LYS A 224 5.49 -10.88 -0.55
N PHE A 225 4.56 -11.32 0.29
CA PHE A 225 4.43 -10.78 1.64
C PHE A 225 5.64 -11.18 2.48
N SER A 226 6.02 -10.29 3.38
CA SER A 226 6.76 -10.62 4.58
C SER A 226 5.80 -10.97 5.71
N LEU A 227 5.58 -12.28 5.93
CA LEU A 227 4.75 -12.83 6.99
C LEU A 227 5.57 -12.94 8.29
N LEU A 228 5.15 -12.24 9.32
CA LEU A 228 5.65 -12.39 10.69
C LEU A 228 4.56 -13.03 11.54
N ILE A 229 4.86 -14.19 12.11
CA ILE A 229 4.02 -14.86 13.11
C ILE A 229 4.73 -14.72 14.45
N VAL A 230 4.17 -13.91 15.34
CA VAL A 230 4.66 -13.76 16.71
C VAL A 230 3.90 -14.77 17.57
N GLU A 231 4.62 -15.80 17.98
CA GLU A 231 4.08 -16.84 18.87
C GLU A 231 3.71 -16.27 20.24
N LYS A 232 2.88 -17.00 20.98
CA LYS A 232 2.47 -16.67 22.35
C LYS A 232 3.65 -16.19 23.20
N SER A 233 3.57 -14.92 23.57
CA SER A 233 4.64 -14.21 24.27
C SER A 233 4.10 -13.47 25.48
N ASN A 234 4.87 -13.45 26.56
CA ASN A 234 4.58 -12.57 27.70
C ASN A 234 5.03 -11.12 27.41
N ILE A 235 4.61 -10.20 28.28
CA ILE A 235 4.87 -8.76 28.11
C ILE A 235 6.36 -8.45 27.97
N ALA A 236 7.23 -9.07 28.78
CA ALA A 236 8.67 -8.84 28.72
C ALA A 236 9.28 -9.31 27.38
N GLN A 237 8.82 -10.45 26.86
CA GLN A 237 9.22 -10.96 25.55
C GLN A 237 8.78 -10.02 24.42
N LEU A 238 7.54 -9.52 24.47
CA LEU A 238 7.02 -8.56 23.49
C LEU A 238 7.83 -7.24 23.48
N PHE A 239 8.15 -6.69 24.65
CA PHE A 239 9.01 -5.50 24.76
C PHE A 239 10.41 -5.74 24.18
N ASN A 240 10.98 -6.92 24.41
CA ASN A 240 12.27 -7.29 23.83
C ASN A 240 12.20 -7.37 22.30
N LEU A 241 11.13 -7.95 21.73
CA LEU A 241 10.90 -7.99 20.28
C LEU A 241 10.80 -6.58 19.68
N ILE A 242 10.02 -5.70 20.30
CA ILE A 242 9.90 -4.30 19.87
C ILE A 242 11.25 -3.58 19.91
N THR A 243 12.01 -3.76 20.98
CA THR A 243 13.35 -3.17 21.13
C THR A 243 14.29 -3.65 20.02
N LYS A 244 14.28 -4.94 19.71
CA LYS A 244 15.06 -5.51 18.59
C LYS A 244 14.60 -4.97 17.23
N ALA A 245 13.29 -4.81 17.02
CA ALA A 245 12.74 -4.25 15.79
C ALA A 245 13.20 -2.80 15.56
N LEU A 246 13.09 -1.95 16.59
CA LEU A 246 13.45 -0.53 16.52
C LEU A 246 14.96 -0.30 16.37
N ASN A 247 15.78 -1.08 17.07
CA ASN A 247 17.22 -0.87 17.09
C ASN A 247 17.88 -1.31 15.77
N ASN A 248 17.69 -2.57 15.38
CA ASN A 248 18.46 -3.18 14.29
C ASN A 248 17.67 -4.18 13.44
N GLY A 249 16.35 -4.30 13.64
CA GLY A 249 15.52 -5.24 12.90
C GLY A 249 15.78 -6.71 13.25
N SER A 250 16.59 -7.04 14.28
CA SER A 250 16.96 -8.43 14.61
C SER A 250 15.82 -9.30 15.15
N HIS A 251 14.65 -8.72 15.43
CA HIS A 251 13.45 -9.43 15.86
C HIS A 251 13.02 -10.54 14.88
N ILE A 252 13.26 -10.40 13.58
CA ILE A 252 12.95 -11.42 12.57
C ILE A 252 13.77 -12.72 12.74
N LYS A 253 14.82 -12.69 13.56
CA LYS A 253 15.67 -13.85 13.91
C LYS A 253 15.38 -14.39 15.31
N ASP A 254 14.44 -13.80 16.03
CA ASP A 254 14.07 -14.26 17.37
C ASP A 254 13.31 -15.58 17.27
N LYS A 255 13.54 -16.50 18.21
CA LYS A 255 12.86 -17.81 18.25
C LYS A 255 11.34 -17.71 18.42
N LEU A 256 10.84 -16.57 18.90
CA LEU A 256 9.40 -16.30 19.06
C LEU A 256 8.76 -15.75 17.77
N VAL A 257 9.55 -15.54 16.73
CA VAL A 257 9.11 -14.96 15.46
C VAL A 257 9.41 -15.95 14.34
N THR A 258 8.34 -16.46 13.72
CA THR A 258 8.45 -17.12 12.43
C THR A 258 8.36 -16.06 11.34
N TYR A 259 9.43 -15.91 10.56
CA TYR A 259 9.53 -14.94 9.45
C TYR A 259 9.61 -15.63 8.10
N ILE A 260 8.63 -15.39 7.23
CA ILE A 260 8.45 -16.13 5.98
C ILE A 260 8.14 -15.16 4.83
N LYS A 261 8.72 -15.43 3.66
CA LYS A 261 8.34 -14.80 2.39
C LYS A 261 7.34 -15.70 1.66
N THR A 262 6.13 -15.22 1.40
CA THR A 262 5.05 -16.02 0.81
C THR A 262 4.13 -15.18 -0.06
N SER A 263 3.59 -15.73 -1.15
CA SER A 263 2.61 -15.05 -2.02
C SER A 263 1.18 -15.24 -1.55
N GLU A 264 0.88 -16.28 -0.79
CA GLU A 264 -0.46 -16.54 -0.27
C GLU A 264 -0.42 -16.90 1.22
N VAL A 265 -1.39 -16.42 1.98
CA VAL A 265 -1.57 -16.74 3.40
C VAL A 265 -3.03 -16.93 3.70
N LYS A 266 -3.39 -18.05 4.31
CA LYS A 266 -4.73 -18.30 4.85
C LYS A 266 -4.65 -18.38 6.37
N VAL A 267 -5.40 -17.53 7.06
CA VAL A 267 -5.46 -17.50 8.52
C VAL A 267 -6.82 -18.01 8.98
N GLU A 268 -6.81 -19.04 9.83
CA GLU A 268 -8.00 -19.70 10.37
C GLU A 268 -7.90 -19.74 11.91
N PRO A 269 -8.70 -18.93 12.63
CA PRO A 269 -8.83 -19.05 14.07
C PRO A 269 -9.38 -20.43 14.44
N LEU A 270 -8.78 -21.06 15.45
CA LEU A 270 -9.23 -22.36 15.99
C LEU A 270 -10.12 -22.21 17.23
N SER A 271 -10.30 -20.97 17.72
CA SER A 271 -11.31 -20.64 18.73
C SER A 271 -12.55 -20.00 18.09
N ASN A 272 -13.62 -19.88 18.88
CA ASN A 272 -14.84 -19.16 18.48
C ASN A 272 -14.72 -17.64 18.59
N ASP A 273 -13.56 -17.13 19.02
CA ASP A 273 -13.33 -15.69 19.17
C ASP A 273 -13.15 -15.03 17.81
N LYS A 274 -13.76 -13.85 17.66
CA LYS A 274 -13.58 -13.06 16.44
C LYS A 274 -12.17 -12.50 16.42
N MET A 275 -11.36 -12.92 15.45
CA MET A 275 -10.06 -12.31 15.19
C MET A 275 -10.22 -11.22 14.12
N LYS A 276 -10.24 -9.95 14.53
CA LYS A 276 -10.31 -8.85 13.57
C LYS A 276 -9.02 -8.72 12.77
N VAL A 277 -9.16 -8.12 11.59
CA VAL A 277 -8.08 -7.79 10.68
C VAL A 277 -8.00 -6.27 10.56
N ASN A 278 -6.80 -5.72 10.69
CA ASN A 278 -6.48 -4.34 10.35
C ASN A 278 -5.68 -4.31 9.04
N LEU A 279 -6.08 -3.46 8.11
CA LEU A 279 -5.44 -3.28 6.81
C LEU A 279 -5.09 -1.81 6.63
N ASP A 280 -3.81 -1.50 6.56
CA ASP A 280 -3.31 -0.11 6.41
C ASP A 280 -3.87 0.89 7.43
N GLY A 281 -4.24 0.41 8.63
CA GLY A 281 -4.85 1.22 9.69
C GLY A 281 -6.39 1.12 9.77
N GLU A 282 -7.06 0.54 8.78
CA GLU A 282 -8.51 0.44 8.68
C GLU A 282 -9.05 -0.97 8.98
N PHE A 283 -10.36 -1.08 9.27
CA PHE A 283 -11.00 -2.37 9.52
C PHE A 283 -11.13 -3.22 8.25
N GLY A 284 -10.39 -4.33 8.22
CA GLY A 284 -10.33 -5.26 7.09
C GLY A 284 -11.29 -6.45 7.17
N GLY A 285 -12.05 -6.59 8.26
CA GLY A 285 -12.96 -7.71 8.48
C GLY A 285 -12.54 -8.63 9.62
N VAL A 286 -13.01 -9.88 9.58
CA VAL A 286 -12.79 -10.90 10.63
C VAL A 286 -12.36 -12.21 9.97
N ALA A 287 -11.32 -12.85 10.51
CA ALA A 287 -10.87 -14.16 10.03
C ALA A 287 -11.93 -15.27 10.32
N PRO A 288 -12.01 -16.34 9.50
CA PRO A 288 -11.02 -16.81 8.54
C PRO A 288 -10.90 -15.93 7.30
N MET A 289 -9.67 -15.75 6.83
CA MET A 289 -9.37 -14.87 5.70
C MET A 289 -8.15 -15.36 4.92
N THR A 290 -8.20 -15.16 3.61
CA THR A 290 -7.11 -15.45 2.68
C THR A 290 -6.54 -14.13 2.16
N PHE A 291 -5.22 -14.06 2.13
CA PHE A 291 -4.43 -12.94 1.67
C PHE A 291 -3.60 -13.40 0.49
N LYS A 292 -3.65 -12.68 -0.62
CA LYS A 292 -2.88 -12.98 -1.82
C LYS A 292 -2.10 -11.76 -2.26
N ASN A 293 -0.81 -11.92 -2.51
CA ASN A 293 0.02 -10.89 -3.09
C ASN A 293 -0.23 -10.86 -4.60
N LEU A 294 -0.62 -9.69 -5.10
CA LEU A 294 -0.77 -9.40 -6.51
C LEU A 294 0.51 -8.70 -6.98
N GLN A 295 1.39 -9.46 -7.62
CA GLN A 295 2.70 -8.97 -8.01
C GLN A 295 2.61 -7.84 -9.04
N GLY A 296 3.28 -6.72 -8.77
CA GLY A 296 3.39 -5.58 -9.70
C GLY A 296 2.03 -5.06 -10.19
N HIS A 297 1.01 -5.12 -9.35
CA HIS A 297 -0.38 -4.94 -9.74
C HIS A 297 -0.72 -3.50 -10.10
N ILE A 298 -0.15 -2.52 -9.38
CA ILE A 298 -0.38 -1.09 -9.58
C ILE A 298 0.92 -0.41 -9.99
N GLU A 299 0.89 0.34 -11.09
CA GLU A 299 2.03 1.14 -11.52
C GLU A 299 1.93 2.57 -10.97
N PHE A 300 2.99 3.00 -10.29
CA PHE A 300 3.11 4.31 -9.68
C PHE A 300 4.23 5.11 -10.33
N ILE A 301 4.02 6.43 -10.44
CA ILE A 301 5.10 7.40 -10.61
C ILE A 301 5.92 7.46 -9.33
N ALA A 302 7.24 7.43 -9.47
CA ALA A 302 8.18 7.37 -8.35
C ALA A 302 9.51 8.05 -8.68
N GLU A 303 10.34 8.30 -7.67
CA GLU A 303 11.76 8.64 -7.86
C GLU A 303 12.62 7.40 -7.60
N THR A 304 12.50 6.42 -8.49
CA THR A 304 13.19 5.13 -8.39
C THR A 304 14.71 5.24 -8.36
N SER A 305 15.27 6.30 -8.94
CA SER A 305 16.69 6.65 -8.87
C SER A 305 17.17 7.02 -7.46
N LYS A 306 16.26 7.39 -6.55
CA LYS A 306 16.54 7.67 -5.13
C LYS A 306 16.21 6.51 -4.18
N MET A 307 15.72 5.38 -4.69
CA MET A 307 15.39 4.23 -3.86
C MET A 307 16.65 3.50 -3.38
N LYS A 308 16.60 2.92 -2.17
CA LYS A 308 17.71 2.14 -1.61
C LYS A 308 17.95 0.89 -2.48
N PRO A 309 19.21 0.51 -2.76
CA PRO A 309 19.50 -0.75 -3.45
C PRO A 309 18.82 -1.94 -2.77
N GLY A 310 18.18 -2.81 -3.54
CA GLY A 310 17.51 -4.00 -3.03
C GLY A 310 16.09 -3.79 -2.47
N SER A 311 15.55 -2.56 -2.43
CA SER A 311 14.15 -2.27 -2.05
C SER A 311 13.11 -2.64 -3.13
N ARG A 312 13.60 -3.04 -4.29
CA ARG A 312 12.84 -3.60 -5.41
C ARG A 312 13.69 -4.67 -6.07
N THR A 313 13.07 -5.63 -6.73
CA THR A 313 13.74 -6.44 -7.75
C THR A 313 14.36 -5.50 -8.76
N LYS A 314 15.53 -5.86 -9.30
CA LYS A 314 16.23 -4.99 -10.25
C LYS A 314 15.26 -4.70 -11.39
N ALA A 315 14.78 -3.46 -11.46
CA ALA A 315 14.06 -3.01 -12.61
C ALA A 315 15.00 -3.14 -13.80
N GLN A 316 14.50 -3.78 -14.84
CA GLN A 316 14.94 -3.47 -16.19
C GLN A 316 15.02 -1.93 -16.30
N THR A 317 16.18 -1.43 -16.69
CA THR A 317 16.48 0.00 -16.81
C THR A 317 15.35 0.73 -17.54
N ALA A 318 15.19 2.04 -17.32
CA ALA A 318 14.17 2.83 -18.03
C ALA A 318 14.23 2.62 -19.56
N ASN A 319 15.43 2.36 -20.10
CA ASN A 319 15.64 1.94 -21.48
C ASN A 319 14.97 0.59 -21.82
N GLU A 320 15.14 -0.43 -20.99
CA GLU A 320 14.52 -1.74 -21.21
C GLU A 320 12.98 -1.71 -21.09
N VAL A 321 12.42 -0.85 -20.22
CA VAL A 321 10.97 -0.62 -20.13
C VAL A 321 10.45 0.12 -21.36
N MET A 322 11.16 1.17 -21.81
CA MET A 322 10.85 1.89 -23.06
C MET A 322 10.93 0.96 -24.28
N ILE A 323 11.95 0.10 -24.36
CA ILE A 323 12.12 -0.88 -25.43
C ILE A 323 10.97 -1.89 -25.40
N LYS A 324 10.63 -2.46 -24.25
CA LYS A 324 9.50 -3.39 -24.14
C LYS A 324 8.17 -2.75 -24.54
N ARG A 325 7.93 -1.51 -24.12
CA ARG A 325 6.71 -0.77 -24.51
C ARG A 325 6.66 -0.51 -26.01
N ALA A 326 7.78 -0.10 -26.60
CA ALA A 326 7.90 0.07 -28.05
C ALA A 326 7.70 -1.25 -28.80
N GLU A 327 8.20 -2.38 -28.28
CA GLU A 327 7.99 -3.71 -28.85
C GLU A 327 6.53 -4.16 -28.79
N GLU A 328 5.82 -3.87 -27.69
CA GLU A 328 4.39 -4.18 -27.53
C GLU A 328 3.51 -3.31 -28.45
N GLU A 329 3.80 -2.01 -28.54
CA GLU A 329 3.13 -1.08 -29.47
C GLU A 329 3.37 -1.53 -30.92
N PHE A 330 4.60 -1.92 -31.28
CA PHE A 330 4.93 -2.44 -32.61
C PHE A 330 4.24 -3.76 -32.94
N LYS A 331 4.17 -4.70 -31.99
CA LYS A 331 3.43 -5.97 -32.16
C LYS A 331 1.94 -5.74 -32.37
N THR A 332 1.36 -4.77 -31.66
CA THR A 332 -0.06 -4.42 -31.78
C THR A 332 -0.34 -3.80 -33.15
N ALA A 333 0.44 -2.79 -33.56
CA ALA A 333 0.34 -2.17 -34.87
C ALA A 333 0.53 -3.19 -36.02
N SER A 334 1.49 -4.11 -35.87
CA SER A 334 1.74 -5.18 -36.86
C SER A 334 0.57 -6.15 -37.00
N LYS A 335 -0.14 -6.47 -35.90
CA LYS A 335 -1.35 -7.30 -35.93
C LYS A 335 -2.50 -6.59 -36.62
N GLU A 336 -2.68 -5.29 -36.38
CA GLU A 336 -3.72 -4.48 -37.03
C GLU A 336 -3.48 -4.34 -38.55
N MET A 337 -2.23 -4.12 -38.97
CA MET A 337 -1.89 -4.07 -40.40
C MET A 337 -2.14 -5.42 -41.11
N LYS A 338 -1.85 -6.55 -40.46
CA LYS A 338 -2.17 -7.89 -41.00
C LYS A 338 -3.68 -8.15 -41.07
N LYS A 339 -4.45 -7.61 -40.14
CA LYS A 339 -5.92 -7.73 -40.15
C LYS A 339 -6.55 -6.90 -41.28
N ASN A 340 -6.02 -5.71 -41.55
CA ASN A 340 -6.52 -4.83 -42.62
C ASN A 340 -6.05 -5.20 -44.03
N SER A 341 -4.97 -5.99 -44.17
CA SER A 341 -4.50 -6.50 -45.46
C SER A 341 -5.17 -7.81 -45.89
N GLY A 342 -5.94 -8.45 -45.01
CA GLY A 342 -6.72 -9.66 -45.29
C GLY A 342 -8.09 -9.42 -45.93
N THR A 343 -8.56 -8.18 -46.02
CA THR A 343 -9.90 -7.78 -46.52
C THR A 343 -9.94 -7.38 -48.00
N HIS A 344 -8.82 -7.52 -48.71
CA HIS A 344 -8.76 -7.41 -50.17
C HIS A 344 -8.29 -8.73 -50.79
N LYS A 345 -9.15 -9.73 -50.77
CA LYS A 345 -9.13 -10.85 -51.71
C LYS A 345 -10.54 -11.24 -52.10
#